data_AF-A0A949ZZ87-F1
#
_entry.id   AF-A0A949ZZ87-F1
#
_cell.length_a   1.000
_cell.length_b   1.000
_cell.length_c   1.000
_cell.angle_alpha   90.00
_cell.angle_beta   90.00
_cell.angle_gamma   90.00
#
_symmetry.space_group_name_H-M   'P 1'
#
loop_
_entity.id
_entity.type
_entity.pdbx_description
1 polymer ?
#
loop_
_entity_poly.entity_id
_entity_poly.type
_entity_poly.pdbx_seq_one_letter_code
_entity_poly.pdbx_strand_id
1 'polypeptide(L)'
;MTSSTTVGTPTIVVTSSWLGQQISGSAPLTQTPGPAKNMVLSVAPGSIAADAHSYATATATVTDAHGNPVPTDAVAFSSTDPLEKIVGVTNGGNGIYRALIRSSTTPGEAIITATDTSANLSVSSQLLQTGSSAVNQTVTGSPLSLASLVWTFRYTSLYTMVSRLVVTGVPVASSLRIGCHGRGCPFTKHLIVISASTGCPASSPGCGTDRTIDLTGEFHRARLHAGTRVTVAITRPQSIGKYYAFTTHAGRPPSVRLACLAAGATRPGAGC
;
A
#
# COMPACT_ATOMS: atom_id res chain seq x y z
N MET A 1 3.64 -40.34 43.83
CA MET A 1 4.02 -39.20 42.97
C MET A 1 3.09 -38.05 43.32
N THR A 2 3.62 -36.90 43.71
CA THR A 2 2.84 -35.67 43.93
C THR A 2 2.89 -34.82 42.65
N SER A 3 1.81 -34.11 42.32
CA SER A 3 1.77 -33.24 41.15
C SER A 3 2.70 -32.04 41.31
N SER A 4 3.28 -31.57 40.20
CA SER A 4 4.05 -30.31 40.14
C SER A 4 3.11 -29.11 39.97
N THR A 5 3.63 -27.89 40.18
CA THR A 5 2.99 -26.61 39.88
C THR A 5 3.29 -26.11 38.46
N THR A 6 4.06 -26.85 37.66
CA THR A 6 4.44 -26.49 36.29
C THR A 6 3.81 -27.46 35.28
N VAL A 7 3.30 -26.93 34.17
CA VAL A 7 2.76 -27.73 33.06
C VAL A 7 3.89 -28.40 32.27
N GLY A 8 3.68 -29.64 31.84
CA GLY A 8 4.67 -30.37 31.06
C GLY A 8 4.31 -31.84 30.88
N THR A 9 5.16 -32.55 30.14
CA THR A 9 5.03 -34.00 29.89
C THR A 9 6.24 -34.76 30.45
N PRO A 10 6.47 -34.77 31.78
CA PRO A 10 7.55 -35.56 32.36
C PRO A 10 7.42 -37.03 31.98
N THR A 11 8.56 -37.66 31.66
CA THR A 11 8.61 -39.10 31.39
C THR A 11 8.95 -39.83 32.67
N ILE A 12 8.07 -40.73 33.09
CA ILE A 12 8.34 -41.63 34.21
C ILE A 12 9.12 -42.81 33.66
N VAL A 13 10.31 -43.06 34.21
CA VAL A 13 11.14 -44.20 33.85
C VAL A 13 11.20 -45.15 35.05
N VAL A 14 10.79 -46.39 34.84
CA VAL A 14 10.93 -47.47 35.81
C VAL A 14 12.09 -48.34 35.36
N THR A 15 13.04 -48.58 36.26
CA THR A 15 14.15 -49.50 36.03
C THR A 15 14.08 -50.64 37.04
N SER A 16 14.29 -51.87 36.58
CA SER A 16 14.48 -53.04 37.43
C SER A 16 15.83 -53.66 37.14
N SER A 17 16.54 -54.08 38.18
CA SER A 17 17.81 -54.79 38.05
C SER A 17 17.71 -56.14 38.74
N TRP A 18 18.08 -57.20 38.01
CA TRP A 18 18.15 -58.56 38.54
C TRP A 18 19.36 -59.25 37.94
N LEU A 19 20.23 -59.79 38.80
CA LEU A 19 21.49 -60.45 38.41
C LEU A 19 22.37 -59.65 37.44
N GLY A 20 22.44 -58.32 37.60
CA GLY A 20 23.25 -57.45 36.76
C GLY A 20 22.63 -57.08 35.41
N GLN A 21 21.45 -57.62 35.07
CA GLN A 21 20.68 -57.18 33.91
C GLN A 21 19.67 -56.10 34.31
N GLN A 22 19.70 -54.97 33.59
CA GLN A 22 18.80 -53.85 33.80
C GLN A 22 17.74 -53.81 32.70
N ILE A 23 16.47 -53.76 33.09
CA ILE A 23 15.33 -53.57 32.19
C ILE A 23 14.69 -52.23 32.55
N SER A 24 14.33 -51.44 31.54
CA SER A 24 13.66 -50.17 31.71
C SER A 24 12.35 -50.09 30.91
N GLY A 25 11.30 -49.54 31.53
CA GLY A 25 10.08 -49.12 30.86
C GLY A 25 9.85 -47.63 31.10
N SER A 26 9.27 -46.92 30.12
CA SER A 26 8.95 -45.50 30.27
C SER A 26 7.54 -45.18 29.81
N ALA A 27 6.87 -44.26 30.51
CA ALA A 27 5.56 -43.75 30.13
C ALA A 27 5.49 -42.22 30.33
N PRO A 28 4.84 -41.45 29.42
CA PRO A 28 4.64 -40.02 29.61
C PRO A 28 3.55 -39.76 30.65
N LEU A 29 3.76 -38.76 31.50
CA LEU A 29 2.74 -38.19 32.39
C LEU A 29 2.42 -36.78 31.88
N THR A 30 1.20 -36.53 31.44
CA THR A 30 0.78 -35.19 31.03
C THR A 30 0.26 -34.41 32.23
N GLN A 31 0.95 -33.32 32.58
CA GLN A 31 0.49 -32.35 33.56
C GLN A 31 -0.21 -31.22 32.83
N THR A 32 -1.51 -31.06 33.09
CA THR A 32 -2.33 -29.99 32.52
C THR A 32 -2.38 -28.77 33.45
N PRO A 33 -2.63 -27.56 32.92
CA PRO A 33 -2.83 -26.37 33.73
C PRO A 33 -3.99 -26.53 34.72
N GLY A 34 -3.96 -25.78 35.82
CA GLY A 34 -5.13 -25.63 36.68
C GLY A 34 -6.21 -24.74 36.03
N PRO A 35 -7.36 -24.54 36.70
CA PRO A 35 -8.39 -23.61 36.24
C PRO A 35 -7.81 -22.20 36.03
N ALA A 36 -8.24 -21.52 34.98
CA ALA A 36 -7.83 -20.15 34.72
C ALA A 36 -8.21 -19.22 35.88
N LYS A 37 -7.31 -18.31 36.21
CA LYS A 37 -7.47 -17.34 37.31
C LYS A 37 -7.05 -15.93 36.92
N ASN A 38 -6.09 -15.81 36.02
CA ASN A 38 -5.52 -14.53 35.61
C ASN A 38 -5.72 -14.35 34.10
N MET A 39 -6.16 -13.16 33.70
CA MET A 39 -6.38 -12.81 32.30
C MET A 39 -5.86 -11.40 32.03
N VAL A 40 -5.13 -11.22 30.93
CA VAL A 40 -4.59 -9.92 30.50
C VAL A 40 -4.93 -9.70 29.04
N LEU A 41 -5.35 -8.49 28.67
CA LEU A 41 -5.70 -8.10 27.30
C LEU A 41 -4.82 -6.95 26.83
N SER A 42 -4.33 -7.06 25.60
CA SER A 42 -3.63 -6.00 24.88
C SER A 42 -4.21 -5.84 23.48
N VAL A 43 -4.33 -4.60 23.01
CA VAL A 43 -4.81 -4.27 21.66
C VAL A 43 -3.73 -3.47 20.94
N ALA A 44 -3.27 -3.96 19.78
CA ALA A 44 -2.20 -3.34 19.03
C ALA A 44 -2.48 -3.33 17.51
N PRO A 45 -2.29 -2.18 16.82
CA PRO A 45 -2.04 -0.85 17.40
C PRO A 45 -3.22 -0.35 18.25
N GLY A 46 -2.94 0.49 19.25
CA GLY A 46 -3.97 1.09 20.12
C GLY A 46 -4.79 2.20 19.46
N SER A 47 -4.45 2.57 18.22
CA SER A 47 -5.22 3.48 17.39
C SER A 47 -5.18 3.07 15.92
N ILE A 48 -6.34 3.18 15.25
CA ILE A 48 -6.53 2.83 13.83
C ILE A 48 -7.44 3.86 13.16
N ALA A 49 -7.43 3.96 11.82
CA ALA A 49 -8.35 4.83 11.10
C ALA A 49 -9.77 4.22 11.04
N ALA A 50 -10.79 5.03 11.26
CA ALA A 50 -12.20 4.68 11.09
C ALA A 50 -12.60 4.65 9.60
N ASP A 51 -12.01 3.74 8.83
CA ASP A 51 -12.16 3.61 7.36
C ASP A 51 -12.79 2.28 6.91
N ALA A 52 -13.21 1.44 7.85
CA ALA A 52 -13.66 0.05 7.61
C ALA A 52 -12.63 -0.90 6.96
N HIS A 53 -11.36 -0.52 6.86
CA HIS A 53 -10.28 -1.27 6.21
C HIS A 53 -9.03 -1.43 7.08
N SER A 54 -8.88 -0.59 8.09
CA SER A 54 -7.80 -0.66 9.07
C SER A 54 -8.07 -1.77 10.10
N TYR A 55 -6.99 -2.34 10.62
CA TYR A 55 -7.06 -3.48 11.54
C TYR A 55 -6.24 -3.26 12.80
N ALA A 56 -6.77 -3.72 13.94
CA ALA A 56 -6.06 -3.92 15.19
C ALA A 56 -6.12 -5.39 15.61
N THR A 57 -5.13 -5.85 16.38
CA THR A 57 -5.12 -7.21 16.93
C THR A 57 -5.33 -7.14 18.43
N ALA A 58 -6.41 -7.74 18.92
CA ALA A 58 -6.63 -8.00 20.34
C ALA A 58 -5.97 -9.33 20.73
N THR A 59 -5.14 -9.31 21.78
CA THR A 59 -4.43 -10.48 22.29
C THR A 59 -4.73 -10.63 23.78
N ALA A 60 -5.49 -11.68 24.12
CA ALA A 60 -5.79 -12.08 25.48
C ALA A 60 -4.85 -13.22 25.90
N THR A 61 -4.27 -13.13 27.09
CA THR A 61 -3.42 -14.17 27.70
C THR A 61 -4.11 -14.67 28.96
N VAL A 62 -4.39 -15.98 29.02
CA VAL A 62 -5.07 -16.65 30.12
C VAL A 62 -4.09 -17.57 30.83
N THR A 63 -3.98 -17.42 32.15
CA THR A 63 -3.10 -18.24 32.99
C THR A 63 -3.80 -18.71 34.27
N ASP A 64 -3.36 -19.84 34.81
CA ASP A 64 -3.80 -20.34 36.10
C ASP A 64 -3.19 -19.54 37.27
N ALA A 65 -3.48 -19.94 38.51
CA ALA A 65 -2.98 -19.28 39.72
C ALA A 65 -1.44 -19.30 39.85
N HIS A 66 -0.75 -20.19 39.15
CA HIS A 66 0.71 -20.38 39.18
C HIS A 66 1.38 -19.79 37.93
N GLY A 67 0.63 -19.13 37.05
CA GLY A 67 1.15 -18.52 35.82
C GLY A 67 1.29 -19.50 34.65
N ASN A 68 0.74 -20.72 34.73
CA ASN A 68 0.76 -21.64 33.59
C ASN A 68 -0.30 -21.22 32.56
N PRO A 69 0.01 -21.26 31.25
CA PRO A 69 -0.94 -20.90 30.20
C PRO A 69 -2.10 -21.90 30.12
N VAL A 70 -3.33 -21.40 29.92
CA VAL A 70 -4.54 -22.24 29.81
C VAL A 70 -5.07 -22.22 28.37
N PRO A 71 -4.72 -23.20 27.52
CA PRO A 71 -5.08 -23.23 26.10
C PRO A 71 -6.43 -23.89 25.80
N THR A 72 -7.14 -24.42 26.81
CA THR A 72 -8.37 -25.18 26.62
C THR A 72 -9.65 -24.34 26.72
N ASP A 73 -9.53 -23.10 27.16
CA ASP A 73 -10.66 -22.27 27.54
C ASP A 73 -11.31 -21.57 26.33
N ALA A 74 -12.57 -21.21 26.49
CA ALA A 74 -13.34 -20.54 25.46
C ALA A 74 -13.36 -19.02 25.71
N VAL A 75 -12.47 -18.30 25.01
CA VAL A 75 -12.39 -16.83 25.05
C VAL A 75 -13.16 -16.20 23.90
N ALA A 76 -14.11 -15.33 24.24
CA ALA A 76 -14.86 -14.50 23.31
C ALA A 76 -14.39 -13.03 23.38
N PHE A 77 -14.46 -12.32 22.25
CA PHE A 77 -14.16 -10.90 22.18
C PHE A 77 -15.42 -10.12 21.79
N SER A 78 -15.60 -8.94 22.37
CA SER A 78 -16.67 -8.00 22.04
C SER A 78 -16.13 -6.57 21.98
N SER A 79 -16.89 -5.69 21.34
CA SER A 79 -16.61 -4.26 21.26
C SER A 79 -17.85 -3.46 21.62
N THR A 80 -17.65 -2.27 22.19
CA THR A 80 -18.72 -1.28 22.40
C THR A 80 -19.10 -0.51 21.13
N ASP A 81 -18.25 -0.51 20.09
CA ASP A 81 -18.61 0.03 18.78
C ASP A 81 -19.36 -1.06 17.98
N PRO A 82 -20.68 -0.89 17.72
CA PRO A 82 -21.48 -1.91 17.04
C PRO A 82 -21.10 -2.10 15.56
N LEU A 83 -20.32 -1.19 14.97
CA LEU A 83 -19.89 -1.25 13.58
C LEU A 83 -18.46 -1.81 13.41
N GLU A 84 -17.72 -2.01 14.51
CA GLU A 84 -16.48 -2.79 14.48
C GLU A 84 -16.76 -4.25 14.15
N LYS A 85 -15.87 -4.87 13.35
CA LYS A 85 -15.98 -6.30 13.05
C LYS A 85 -14.84 -7.07 13.70
N ILE A 86 -15.19 -8.02 14.55
CA ILE A 86 -14.26 -9.01 15.11
C ILE A 86 -14.19 -10.19 14.14
N VAL A 87 -13.07 -10.28 13.44
CA VAL A 87 -12.82 -11.28 12.39
C VAL A 87 -12.15 -12.49 13.02
N GLY A 88 -12.99 -13.38 13.53
CA GLY A 88 -12.58 -14.66 14.10
C GLY A 88 -11.79 -14.54 15.41
N VAL A 89 -11.69 -15.66 16.10
CA VAL A 89 -10.83 -15.82 17.29
C VAL A 89 -9.95 -17.02 17.04
N THR A 90 -8.63 -16.82 17.12
CA THR A 90 -7.64 -17.88 16.98
C THR A 90 -7.02 -18.16 18.34
N ASN A 91 -7.10 -19.41 18.78
CA ASN A 91 -6.37 -19.89 19.94
C ASN A 91 -4.99 -20.39 19.49
N GLY A 92 -3.92 -19.77 20.01
CA GLY A 92 -2.54 -20.14 19.69
C GLY A 92 -2.07 -21.44 20.33
N GLY A 93 -2.88 -22.09 21.16
CA GLY A 93 -2.56 -23.35 21.85
C GLY A 93 -1.62 -23.18 23.05
N ASN A 94 -1.26 -21.94 23.40
CA ASN A 94 -0.32 -21.57 24.46
C ASN A 94 -0.95 -20.61 25.47
N GLY A 95 -2.27 -20.66 25.66
CA GLY A 95 -3.01 -19.74 26.54
C GLY A 95 -3.15 -18.32 25.97
N ILE A 96 -2.79 -18.12 24.70
CA ILE A 96 -2.92 -16.85 24.00
C ILE A 96 -4.04 -16.94 22.96
N TYR A 97 -5.02 -16.07 23.10
CA TYR A 97 -6.19 -15.94 22.22
C TYR A 97 -6.08 -14.62 21.46
N ARG A 98 -6.23 -14.68 20.14
CA ARG A 98 -6.09 -13.52 19.26
C ARG A 98 -7.35 -13.29 18.45
N ALA A 99 -7.80 -12.04 18.39
CA ALA A 99 -8.89 -11.63 17.53
C ALA A 99 -8.46 -10.44 16.67
N LEU A 100 -8.82 -10.46 15.40
CA LEU A 100 -8.55 -9.35 14.49
C LEU A 100 -9.77 -8.42 14.49
N ILE A 101 -9.57 -7.16 14.85
CA ILE A 101 -10.61 -6.14 14.88
C ILE A 101 -10.45 -5.27 13.64
N ARG A 102 -11.47 -5.22 12.80
CA ARG A 102 -11.56 -4.29 11.68
C ARG A 102 -12.32 -3.05 12.14
N SER A 103 -11.77 -1.87 11.85
CA SER A 103 -12.36 -0.58 12.21
C SER A 103 -13.79 -0.43 11.69
N SER A 104 -14.54 0.48 12.30
CA SER A 104 -15.79 0.99 11.76
C SER A 104 -15.53 2.18 10.83
N THR A 105 -16.59 2.88 10.44
CA THR A 105 -16.49 4.18 9.74
C THR A 105 -16.72 5.36 10.68
N THR A 106 -16.92 5.11 11.97
CA THR A 106 -17.26 6.12 12.96
C THR A 106 -16.07 6.36 13.88
N PRO A 107 -15.44 7.55 13.82
CA PRO A 107 -14.37 7.90 14.74
C PRO A 107 -14.86 7.91 16.19
N GLY A 108 -14.05 7.40 17.09
CA GLY A 108 -14.38 7.32 18.51
C GLY A 108 -13.50 6.34 19.27
N GLU A 109 -13.65 6.34 20.59
CA GLU A 109 -13.06 5.30 21.43
C GLU A 109 -14.01 4.10 21.51
N ALA A 110 -13.45 2.91 21.28
CA ALA A 110 -14.11 1.64 21.49
C ALA A 110 -13.45 0.89 22.64
N ILE A 111 -14.26 0.20 23.45
CA ILE A 111 -13.78 -0.67 24.52
C ILE A 111 -13.88 -2.10 24.02
N ILE A 112 -12.72 -2.73 23.83
CA ILE A 112 -12.59 -4.14 23.49
C ILE A 112 -12.61 -4.95 24.78
N THR A 113 -13.50 -5.92 24.87
CA THR A 113 -13.61 -6.80 26.03
C THR A 113 -13.30 -8.23 25.61
N ALA A 114 -12.43 -8.90 26.34
CA ALA A 114 -12.19 -10.33 26.22
C ALA A 114 -12.80 -11.04 27.44
N THR A 115 -13.62 -12.05 27.17
CA THR A 115 -14.34 -12.82 28.19
C THR A 115 -13.98 -14.29 28.05
N ASP A 116 -13.38 -14.83 29.10
CA ASP A 116 -13.24 -16.27 29.28
C ASP A 116 -14.54 -16.83 29.86
N THR A 117 -15.29 -17.56 29.04
CA THR A 117 -16.58 -18.15 29.43
C THR A 117 -16.43 -19.41 30.27
N SER A 118 -15.27 -20.07 30.21
CA SER A 118 -14.97 -21.26 31.00
C SER A 118 -14.66 -20.90 32.45
N ALA A 119 -13.96 -19.80 32.67
CA ALA A 119 -13.55 -19.34 34.00
C ALA A 119 -14.32 -18.10 34.52
N ASN A 120 -15.25 -17.54 33.73
CA ASN A 120 -15.96 -16.30 34.03
C ASN A 120 -15.03 -15.11 34.30
N LEU A 121 -13.92 -15.01 33.58
CA LEU A 121 -13.00 -13.88 33.64
C LEU A 121 -13.32 -12.90 32.52
N SER A 122 -13.18 -11.61 32.79
CA SER A 122 -13.40 -10.57 31.79
C SER A 122 -12.40 -9.42 32.00
N VAL A 123 -11.81 -8.95 30.91
CA VAL A 123 -10.85 -7.84 30.91
C VAL A 123 -11.10 -6.97 29.68
N SER A 124 -10.91 -5.66 29.83
CA SER A 124 -11.17 -4.69 28.77
C SER A 124 -9.94 -3.84 28.45
N SER A 125 -9.84 -3.36 27.22
CA SER A 125 -8.78 -2.47 26.73
C SER A 125 -9.36 -1.48 25.72
N GLN A 126 -8.79 -0.28 25.64
CA GLN A 126 -9.27 0.77 24.74
C GLN A 126 -8.64 0.63 23.35
N LEU A 127 -9.43 0.94 22.33
CA LEU A 127 -9.01 1.13 20.95
C LEU A 127 -9.53 2.48 20.45
N LEU A 128 -8.62 3.37 20.06
CA LEU A 128 -8.98 4.68 19.52
C LEU A 128 -9.11 4.62 18.00
N GLN A 129 -10.34 4.70 17.50
CA GLN A 129 -10.57 4.94 16.09
C GLN A 129 -10.49 6.43 15.77
N THR A 130 -9.44 6.84 15.09
CA THR A 130 -9.32 8.22 14.64
C THR A 130 -10.17 8.45 13.40
N GLY A 131 -10.61 9.70 13.21
CA GLY A 131 -11.10 10.19 11.94
C GLY A 131 -10.28 9.59 10.82
N SER A 132 -10.89 8.80 9.94
CA SER A 132 -10.24 8.55 8.67
C SER A 132 -10.06 9.93 8.07
N SER A 133 -8.81 10.39 7.97
CA SER A 133 -8.48 11.40 6.98
C SER A 133 -8.59 10.74 5.61
N ALA A 134 -9.79 10.24 5.29
CA ALA A 134 -10.37 10.44 4.01
C ALA A 134 -10.40 11.95 3.86
N VAL A 135 -9.29 12.50 3.38
CA VAL A 135 -9.40 13.66 2.52
C VAL A 135 -10.50 13.21 1.55
N ASN A 136 -11.67 13.85 1.62
CA ASN A 136 -12.49 14.00 0.43
C ASN A 136 -11.60 14.80 -0.53
N GLN A 137 -10.58 14.14 -1.07
CA GLN A 137 -10.15 14.43 -2.41
C GLN A 137 -11.38 13.97 -3.15
N THR A 138 -12.24 14.94 -3.44
CA THR A 138 -12.71 15.04 -4.80
C THR A 138 -11.47 14.80 -5.65
N VAL A 139 -11.25 13.54 -6.01
CA VAL A 139 -10.52 13.18 -7.20
C VAL A 139 -11.44 13.68 -8.31
N THR A 140 -11.55 15.01 -8.44
CA THR A 140 -11.63 15.63 -9.74
C THR A 140 -10.43 15.03 -10.43
N GLY A 141 -10.67 13.96 -11.20
CA GLY A 141 -9.63 13.24 -11.89
C GLY A 141 -8.71 14.28 -12.48
N SER A 142 -7.40 14.18 -12.20
CA SER A 142 -6.43 15.20 -12.59
C SER A 142 -6.85 15.75 -13.95
N PRO A 143 -6.98 17.07 -14.14
CA PRO A 143 -7.49 17.60 -15.41
C PRO A 143 -6.65 17.14 -16.62
N LEU A 144 -5.46 16.60 -16.37
CA LEU A 144 -4.59 15.97 -17.36
C LEU A 144 -4.83 14.46 -17.53
N SER A 145 -5.87 13.87 -16.96
CA SER A 145 -6.20 12.44 -17.03
C SER A 145 -6.44 12.00 -18.47
N LEU A 146 -7.20 12.80 -19.23
CA LEU A 146 -7.45 12.62 -20.65
C LEU A 146 -6.26 13.04 -21.54
N ALA A 147 -5.31 13.82 -21.00
CA ALA A 147 -4.14 14.24 -21.77
C ALA A 147 -3.23 13.04 -22.06
N SER A 148 -3.00 12.74 -23.33
CA SER A 148 -2.17 11.61 -23.74
C SER A 148 -1.17 12.02 -24.80
N LEU A 149 -0.10 11.24 -24.95
CA LEU A 149 0.91 11.45 -25.97
C LEU A 149 0.85 10.25 -26.93
N VAL A 150 0.77 10.53 -28.22
CA VAL A 150 0.84 9.55 -29.29
C VAL A 150 2.15 9.77 -30.03
N TRP A 151 3.03 8.78 -30.02
CA TRP A 151 4.36 8.88 -30.61
C TRP A 151 4.67 7.73 -31.57
N THR A 152 5.41 8.04 -32.64
CA THR A 152 6.05 7.05 -33.49
C THR A 152 7.43 7.55 -33.90
N PHE A 153 8.41 6.64 -33.90
CA PHE A 153 9.78 6.93 -34.28
C PHE A 153 10.22 5.99 -35.39
N ARG A 154 10.94 6.52 -36.38
CA ARG A 154 11.73 5.74 -37.33
C ARG A 154 13.16 5.71 -36.84
N TYR A 155 13.75 4.54 -36.70
CA TYR A 155 15.11 4.39 -36.19
C TYR A 155 15.97 3.58 -37.14
N THR A 156 17.23 3.98 -37.26
CA THR A 156 18.28 3.31 -38.04
C THR A 156 19.50 3.08 -37.15
N SER A 157 20.54 2.43 -37.66
CA SER A 157 21.82 2.34 -36.95
C SER A 157 22.49 3.70 -36.73
N LEU A 158 22.19 4.72 -37.54
CA LEU A 158 22.85 6.02 -37.52
C LEU A 158 22.08 7.09 -36.74
N TYR A 159 20.75 7.10 -36.87
CA TYR A 159 19.90 8.12 -36.26
C TYR A 159 18.45 7.65 -36.11
N THR A 160 17.72 8.36 -35.24
CA THR A 160 16.27 8.26 -35.05
C THR A 160 15.60 9.55 -35.51
N MET A 161 14.45 9.42 -36.18
CA MET A 161 13.57 10.52 -36.57
C MET A 161 12.22 10.38 -35.88
N VAL A 162 11.67 11.52 -35.45
CA VAL A 162 10.30 11.60 -34.90
C VAL A 162 9.32 11.62 -36.07
N SER A 163 8.51 10.56 -36.22
CA SER A 163 7.52 10.45 -37.31
C SER A 163 6.13 10.92 -36.89
N ARG A 164 5.82 10.82 -35.61
CA ARG A 164 4.61 11.40 -34.99
C ARG A 164 4.93 11.71 -33.54
N LEU A 165 4.54 12.88 -33.07
CA LEU A 165 4.59 13.25 -31.66
C LEU A 165 3.43 14.21 -31.38
N VAL A 166 2.27 13.66 -31.06
CA VAL A 166 1.03 14.42 -30.91
C VAL A 166 0.54 14.30 -29.49
N VAL A 167 0.27 15.43 -28.84
CA VAL A 167 -0.38 15.48 -27.54
C VAL A 167 -1.87 15.69 -27.75
N THR A 168 -2.72 14.82 -27.21
CA THR A 168 -4.18 14.92 -27.31
C THR A 168 -4.80 15.16 -25.94
N GLY A 169 -6.02 15.70 -25.89
CA GLY A 169 -6.79 15.84 -24.63
C GLY A 169 -6.17 16.83 -23.65
N VAL A 170 -5.46 17.86 -24.13
CA VAL A 170 -4.80 18.84 -23.25
C VAL A 170 -5.78 19.96 -22.91
N PRO A 171 -6.15 20.17 -21.64
CA PRO A 171 -7.09 21.23 -21.28
C PRO A 171 -6.44 22.61 -21.42
N VAL A 172 -7.26 23.63 -21.69
CA VAL A 172 -6.84 25.04 -21.65
C VAL A 172 -6.22 25.41 -20.30
N ALA A 173 -5.34 26.41 -20.31
CA ALA A 173 -4.47 26.82 -19.20
C ALA A 173 -3.41 25.78 -18.78
N SER A 174 -3.13 24.80 -19.63
CA SER A 174 -1.98 23.90 -19.48
C SER A 174 -0.73 24.48 -20.15
N SER A 175 0.43 24.02 -19.71
CA SER A 175 1.74 24.32 -20.28
C SER A 175 2.40 23.02 -20.74
N LEU A 176 2.84 23.01 -22.00
CA LEU A 176 3.54 21.91 -22.63
C LEU A 176 5.01 22.28 -22.79
N ARG A 177 5.89 21.58 -22.07
CA ARG A 177 7.34 21.78 -22.11
C ARG A 177 7.99 20.63 -22.84
N ILE A 178 8.70 20.95 -23.90
CA ILE A 178 9.41 19.99 -24.73
C ILE A 178 10.90 20.28 -24.58
N GLY A 179 11.69 19.25 -24.38
CA GLY A 179 13.14 19.34 -24.31
C GLY A 179 13.77 18.35 -25.27
N CYS A 180 14.89 18.73 -25.87
CA CYS A 180 15.74 17.81 -26.59
C CYS A 180 17.19 18.04 -26.16
N HIS A 181 17.84 16.98 -25.69
CA HIS A 181 19.22 17.03 -25.23
C HIS A 181 20.04 15.94 -25.91
N GLY A 182 21.12 16.32 -26.58
CA GLY A 182 22.00 15.40 -27.28
C GLY A 182 22.27 15.84 -28.71
N ARG A 183 22.95 14.97 -29.46
CA ARG A 183 23.37 15.28 -30.82
C ARG A 183 22.20 15.13 -31.80
N GLY A 184 22.06 16.13 -32.67
CA GLY A 184 20.96 16.21 -33.65
C GLY A 184 19.66 16.80 -33.11
N CYS A 185 19.66 17.35 -31.89
CA CYS A 185 18.53 18.08 -31.34
C CYS A 185 18.34 19.43 -32.04
N PRO A 186 17.13 19.76 -32.52
CA PRO A 186 16.85 21.04 -33.16
C PRO A 186 16.72 22.21 -32.18
N PHE A 187 16.38 21.94 -30.92
CA PHE A 187 16.25 22.93 -29.86
C PHE A 187 16.59 22.30 -28.51
N THR A 188 16.92 23.13 -27.52
CA THR A 188 17.17 22.65 -26.15
C THR A 188 15.88 22.55 -25.36
N LYS A 189 15.02 23.58 -25.43
CA LYS A 189 13.73 23.66 -24.74
C LYS A 189 12.74 24.47 -25.58
N HIS A 190 11.48 24.06 -25.58
CA HIS A 190 10.36 24.79 -26.17
C HIS A 190 9.18 24.71 -25.18
N LEU A 191 8.59 25.86 -24.83
CA LEU A 191 7.41 25.96 -23.97
C LEU A 191 6.22 26.47 -24.80
N ILE A 192 5.13 25.71 -24.81
CA ILE A 192 3.87 26.09 -25.46
C ILE A 192 2.81 26.22 -24.35
N VAL A 193 2.20 27.39 -24.24
CA VAL A 193 1.08 27.63 -23.32
C VAL A 193 -0.22 27.41 -24.09
N ILE A 194 -1.08 26.53 -23.56
CA ILE A 194 -2.35 26.17 -24.18
C ILE A 194 -3.41 27.19 -23.75
N SER A 195 -3.72 28.12 -24.63
CA SER A 195 -4.81 29.07 -24.46
C SER A 195 -6.09 28.56 -25.15
N ALA A 196 -7.19 29.29 -24.95
CA ALA A 196 -8.44 29.04 -25.66
C ALA A 196 -8.29 29.16 -27.20
N SER A 197 -7.28 29.88 -27.70
CA SER A 197 -7.02 30.04 -29.14
C SER A 197 -5.97 29.09 -29.70
N THR A 198 -5.19 28.39 -28.86
CA THR A 198 -4.12 27.49 -29.32
C THR A 198 -4.71 26.30 -30.09
N GLY A 199 -4.41 26.22 -31.39
CA GLY A 199 -4.90 25.13 -32.26
C GLY A 199 -6.36 25.27 -32.71
N CYS A 200 -7.02 26.41 -32.43
CA CYS A 200 -8.32 26.74 -33.03
C CYS A 200 -8.10 27.74 -34.18
N PRO A 201 -8.61 27.48 -35.38
CA PRO A 201 -8.78 28.53 -36.37
C PRO A 201 -9.69 29.62 -35.76
N ALA A 202 -9.39 30.89 -36.03
CA ALA A 202 -10.05 32.05 -35.40
C ALA A 202 -11.57 32.18 -35.64
N SER A 203 -12.21 31.18 -36.26
CA SER A 203 -13.57 31.24 -36.80
C SER A 203 -14.36 29.93 -36.66
N SER A 204 -14.11 29.10 -35.64
CA SER A 204 -14.90 27.88 -35.39
C SER A 204 -15.78 28.01 -34.13
N PRO A 205 -17.11 28.19 -34.28
CA PRO A 205 -18.05 28.07 -33.17
C PRO A 205 -18.03 26.63 -32.65
N GLY A 206 -17.67 26.42 -31.39
CA GLY A 206 -17.65 25.09 -30.77
C GLY A 206 -16.29 24.41 -30.62
N CYS A 207 -15.17 25.16 -30.66
CA CYS A 207 -13.87 24.61 -30.29
C CYS A 207 -13.93 24.13 -28.82
N GLY A 208 -13.95 22.82 -28.58
CA GLY A 208 -14.13 22.20 -27.26
C GLY A 208 -13.10 22.63 -26.21
N THR A 209 -13.22 22.14 -24.97
CA THR A 209 -12.32 22.57 -23.87
C THR A 209 -10.92 21.96 -23.93
N ASP A 210 -10.73 20.94 -24.76
CA ASP A 210 -9.47 20.20 -24.90
C ASP A 210 -8.81 20.48 -26.25
N ARG A 211 -7.48 20.44 -26.27
CA ARG A 211 -6.63 20.73 -27.43
C ARG A 211 -5.79 19.52 -27.83
N THR A 212 -5.56 19.43 -29.14
CA THR A 212 -4.60 18.50 -29.74
C THR A 212 -3.46 19.31 -30.32
N ILE A 213 -2.23 19.02 -29.91
CA ILE A 213 -1.02 19.75 -30.30
C ILE A 213 -0.07 18.77 -30.99
N ASP A 214 0.21 19.03 -32.26
CA ASP A 214 1.18 18.24 -33.03
C ASP A 214 2.58 18.84 -32.90
N LEU A 215 3.47 18.10 -32.23
CA LEU A 215 4.87 18.47 -32.03
C LEU A 215 5.80 17.85 -33.09
N THR A 216 5.26 17.09 -34.04
CA THR A 216 6.06 16.42 -35.06
C THR A 216 6.86 17.43 -35.90
N GLY A 217 6.27 18.59 -36.19
CA GLY A 217 6.90 19.67 -36.95
C GLY A 217 8.14 20.28 -36.26
N GLU A 218 8.18 20.27 -34.92
CA GLU A 218 9.32 20.78 -34.14
C GLU A 218 10.60 19.96 -34.35
N PHE A 219 10.46 18.71 -34.81
CA PHE A 219 11.55 17.79 -35.10
C PHE A 219 11.78 17.60 -36.60
N HIS A 220 11.20 18.44 -37.44
CA HIS A 220 11.27 18.28 -38.88
C HIS A 220 12.73 18.28 -39.38
N ARG A 221 13.14 17.20 -40.05
CA ARG A 221 14.51 16.89 -40.51
C ARG A 221 15.56 16.63 -39.42
N ALA A 222 15.20 16.62 -38.14
CA ALA A 222 16.13 16.31 -37.07
C ALA A 222 16.56 14.84 -37.12
N ARG A 223 17.88 14.60 -37.09
CA ARG A 223 18.49 13.25 -37.03
C ARG A 223 19.06 13.03 -35.63
N LEU A 224 18.26 12.44 -34.75
CA LEU A 224 18.63 12.24 -33.35
C LEU A 224 19.62 11.08 -33.23
N HIS A 225 20.86 11.36 -32.86
CA HIS A 225 21.87 10.31 -32.66
C HIS A 225 21.58 9.48 -31.40
N ALA A 226 22.25 8.34 -31.25
CA ALA A 226 22.15 7.52 -30.05
C ALA A 226 22.54 8.29 -28.78
N GLY A 227 21.77 8.10 -27.70
CA GLY A 227 21.92 8.80 -26.42
C GLY A 227 21.17 10.13 -26.34
N THR A 228 20.57 10.60 -27.44
CA THR A 228 19.73 11.79 -27.44
C THR A 228 18.44 11.56 -26.66
N ARG A 229 18.10 12.51 -25.80
CA ARG A 229 16.93 12.47 -24.93
C ARG A 229 15.91 13.53 -25.33
N VAL A 230 14.71 13.08 -25.69
CA VAL A 230 13.55 13.95 -25.95
C VAL A 230 12.59 13.85 -24.77
N THR A 231 12.15 14.97 -24.23
CA THR A 231 11.26 15.01 -23.06
C THR A 231 10.04 15.85 -23.35
N VAL A 232 8.86 15.39 -22.93
CA VAL A 232 7.60 16.12 -23.06
C VAL A 232 6.93 16.14 -21.68
N ALA A 233 6.67 17.34 -21.17
CA ALA A 233 6.01 17.55 -19.88
C ALA A 233 4.72 18.35 -20.09
N ILE A 234 3.61 17.81 -19.62
CA ILE A 234 2.30 18.46 -19.63
C ILE A 234 2.00 18.85 -18.19
N THR A 235 1.90 20.14 -17.91
CA THR A 235 1.71 20.68 -16.56
C THR A 235 0.56 21.66 -16.53
N ARG A 236 -0.17 21.71 -15.42
CA ARG A 236 -1.22 22.70 -15.18
C ARG A 236 -1.08 23.21 -13.74
N PRO A 237 -1.34 24.49 -13.45
CA PRO A 237 -1.29 24.99 -12.08
C PRO A 237 -2.13 24.12 -11.14
N GLN A 238 -1.59 23.85 -9.95
CA GLN A 238 -2.27 23.07 -8.90
C GLN A 238 -2.66 21.63 -9.30
N SER A 239 -2.03 21.06 -10.35
CA SER A 239 -2.32 19.70 -10.83
C SER A 239 -1.04 18.88 -10.98
N ILE A 240 -1.17 17.55 -10.82
CA ILE A 240 -0.08 16.61 -11.14
C ILE A 240 0.08 16.54 -12.66
N GLY A 241 1.27 16.89 -13.14
CA GLY A 241 1.66 16.85 -14.55
C GLY A 241 2.05 15.46 -15.03
N LYS A 242 2.02 15.28 -16.35
CA LYS A 242 2.50 14.06 -17.04
C LYS A 242 3.85 14.33 -17.68
N TYR A 243 4.77 13.38 -17.59
CA TYR A 243 6.11 13.47 -18.14
C TYR A 243 6.47 12.23 -18.95
N TYR A 244 6.93 12.46 -20.17
CA TYR A 244 7.38 11.45 -21.11
C TYR A 244 8.85 11.73 -21.44
N ALA A 245 9.72 10.73 -21.31
CA ALA A 245 11.09 10.81 -21.77
C ALA A 245 11.41 9.67 -22.73
N PHE A 246 12.01 10.02 -23.86
CA PHE A 246 12.45 9.12 -24.89
C PHE A 246 13.97 9.19 -24.97
N THR A 247 14.67 8.07 -24.88
CA THR A 247 16.13 8.02 -25.09
C THR A 247 16.43 7.19 -26.32
N THR A 248 17.12 7.76 -27.30
CA THR A 248 17.42 7.11 -28.58
C THR A 248 18.59 6.13 -28.45
N HIS A 249 18.58 5.09 -29.28
CA HIS A 249 19.61 4.05 -29.32
C HIS A 249 19.97 3.73 -30.77
N ALA A 250 21.18 3.26 -31.02
CA ALA A 250 21.59 2.84 -32.37
C ALA A 250 20.87 1.54 -32.75
N GLY A 251 20.16 1.54 -33.89
CA GLY A 251 19.51 0.35 -34.45
C GLY A 251 18.38 -0.25 -33.61
N ARG A 252 17.93 0.46 -32.56
CA ARG A 252 16.88 0.00 -31.64
C ARG A 252 15.85 1.11 -31.42
N PRO A 253 14.60 0.76 -31.09
CA PRO A 253 13.59 1.75 -30.74
C PRO A 253 14.03 2.55 -29.50
N PRO A 254 13.64 3.84 -29.39
CA PRO A 254 13.90 4.62 -28.19
C PRO A 254 13.28 3.99 -26.95
N SER A 255 13.99 4.03 -25.83
CA SER A 255 13.43 3.66 -24.53
C SER A 255 12.46 4.75 -24.05
N VAL A 256 11.30 4.34 -23.56
CA VAL A 256 10.26 5.23 -23.06
C VAL A 256 10.22 5.17 -21.54
N ARG A 257 10.29 6.33 -20.90
CA ARG A 257 10.08 6.47 -19.46
C ARG A 257 8.92 7.41 -19.20
N LEU A 258 7.90 6.88 -18.56
CA LEU A 258 6.73 7.63 -18.10
C LEU A 258 6.95 8.01 -16.63
N ALA A 259 6.65 9.25 -16.29
CA ALA A 259 6.68 9.73 -14.92
C ALA A 259 5.60 10.79 -14.70
N CYS A 260 5.32 11.05 -13.44
CA CYS A 260 4.51 12.17 -12.99
C CYS A 260 5.41 13.36 -12.62
N LEU A 261 4.84 14.56 -12.63
CA LEU A 261 5.44 15.80 -12.15
C LEU A 261 4.54 16.39 -11.09
N ALA A 262 5.00 16.50 -9.84
CA ALA A 262 4.26 17.18 -8.79
C ALA A 262 3.94 18.64 -9.18
N ALA A 263 2.88 19.21 -8.61
CA ALA A 263 2.47 20.59 -8.91
C ALA A 263 3.61 21.57 -8.61
N GLY A 264 4.01 22.38 -9.60
CA GLY A 264 5.13 23.32 -9.48
C GLY A 264 6.53 22.70 -9.55
N ALA A 265 6.64 21.37 -9.56
CA ALA A 265 7.92 20.68 -9.68
C ALA A 265 8.44 20.70 -11.13
N THR A 266 9.76 20.78 -11.26
CA THR A 266 10.48 20.65 -12.54
C THR A 266 11.23 19.33 -12.68
N ARG A 267 11.32 18.55 -11.59
CA ARG A 267 11.97 17.23 -11.55
C ARG A 267 10.92 16.12 -11.60
N PRO A 268 10.96 15.23 -12.60
CA PRO A 268 10.00 14.13 -12.72
C PRO A 268 10.26 13.04 -11.66
N GLY A 269 9.18 12.42 -11.16
CA GLY A 269 9.24 11.28 -10.24
C GLY A 269 9.48 11.60 -8.76
N ALA A 270 9.39 12.87 -8.36
CA ALA A 270 9.44 13.28 -6.96
C ALA A 270 8.07 13.81 -6.50
N GLY A 271 7.53 13.29 -5.40
CA GLY A 271 6.32 13.82 -4.77
C GLY A 271 5.02 13.51 -5.51
N CYS A 272 4.98 12.36 -6.18
CA CYS A 272 3.76 11.67 -6.52
C CYS A 272 3.62 10.47 -5.57
#